data_AF-A0A061S2F6-F1
#
_entry.id   AF-A0A061S2F6-F1
#
_cell.length_a   1.000
_cell.length_b   1.000
_cell.length_c   1.000
_cell.angle_alpha   90.00
_cell.angle_beta   90.00
_cell.angle_gamma   90.00
#
_symmetry.space_group_name_H-M   'P 1'
#
loop_
_entity.id
_entity.type
_entity.pdbx_description
1 polymer ?
#
loop_
_entity_poly.entity_id
_entity_poly.type
_entity_poly.pdbx_seq_one_letter_code
_entity_poly.pdbx_strand_id
1 'polypeptide(L)'
;MHLLKALDTVKSSKPLGETSRRPFFLVSSQTRNSIVKRPSQTSKASNVSNLRYFSGPSVKPLFALRKGNSCAKSELPVAALLDAWRRKSDEAIPLDPESQLSPSERKVLQGKRFWALWPALPIAPYSSRKTVLREIFPGKMYALEQTQGLLNVIVNVRMVVVVLRGGGLWVHNPLAPTAELLEMMAGLEERHGAVRYIVLGSTQVEHKVFLGPFARAFPKAQVHAVPTQWSWPVNLPLTLLGLFPRRLAGIVSDSFEGGQFPGGKSPWANEFEQAVLSVPLRVGQFTEAAFFHKDTRTVILTDALQCVPEEPPEVCPRESLLIRARDGPGLELADSLGTRRQGWAKIVLFALYFKPKVVKPAIYRDGPIPNVVDGFEWDPKWKSSFASIARKLFVPPILHVLIFNRSPEAVAAWGEVIASWRPRAVLPAHLDGPVKASGPAIRRAFRATLSPRAGPYLPGDIEALESVDEGLLARGLTLQTRVDNRVNRF
;
A
#
# COMPACT_ATOMS: atom_id res chain seq x y z
N MET A 1 -2.84 17.51 10.40
CA MET A 1 -2.38 18.55 11.37
C MET A 1 -1.29 18.07 12.33
N HIS A 2 -1.33 16.83 12.85
CA HIS A 2 -0.28 16.33 13.76
C HIS A 2 1.04 15.93 13.07
N LEU A 3 1.01 15.54 11.79
CA LEU A 3 2.22 15.12 11.05
C LEU A 3 3.18 16.29 10.74
N LEU A 4 2.64 17.50 10.50
CA LEU A 4 3.46 18.71 10.23
C LEU A 4 3.93 19.37 11.55
N LYS A 5 3.13 19.35 12.62
CA LYS A 5 3.56 19.85 13.94
C LYS A 5 4.70 19.04 14.55
N ALA A 6 4.80 17.74 14.22
CA ALA A 6 5.89 16.87 14.65
C ALA A 6 7.24 17.23 14.01
N LEU A 7 7.26 17.95 12.88
CA LEU A 7 8.49 18.38 12.22
C LEU A 7 9.02 19.71 12.80
N ASP A 8 8.14 20.60 13.30
CA ASP A 8 8.54 21.89 13.86
C ASP A 8 8.91 21.86 15.36
N THR A 9 8.47 20.86 16.14
CA THR A 9 8.83 20.75 17.57
C THR A 9 10.24 20.20 17.81
N VAL A 10 11.00 19.91 16.75
CA VAL A 10 12.33 19.28 16.82
C VAL A 10 13.45 20.25 17.22
N LYS A 11 13.20 21.56 17.33
CA LYS A 11 14.24 22.56 17.61
C LYS A 11 14.34 23.07 19.06
N SER A 12 13.47 22.67 19.99
CA SER A 12 13.59 23.16 21.37
C SER A 12 13.14 22.17 22.44
N SER A 13 14.03 21.26 22.84
CA SER A 13 14.01 20.76 24.21
C SER A 13 15.41 20.33 24.63
N LYS A 14 15.94 21.01 25.67
CA LYS A 14 17.12 20.59 26.42
C LYS A 14 16.76 19.42 27.35
N PRO A 15 17.70 18.55 27.72
CA PRO A 15 17.42 17.44 28.61
C PRO A 15 17.29 17.94 30.06
N LEU A 16 16.23 17.53 30.76
CA LEU A 16 16.13 17.67 32.21
C LEU A 16 16.65 16.39 32.86
N GLY A 17 17.63 16.57 33.75
CA GLY A 17 18.35 15.52 34.46
C GLY A 17 17.59 14.91 35.64
N GLU A 18 18.19 13.84 36.15
CA GLU A 18 17.82 13.06 37.32
C GLU A 18 17.59 13.90 38.58
N THR A 19 16.55 13.59 39.36
CA THR A 19 16.61 13.65 40.83
C THR A 19 15.77 12.55 41.49
N SER A 20 16.19 12.24 42.71
CA SER A 20 16.01 11.06 43.56
C SER A 20 14.64 10.86 44.23
N ARG A 21 14.24 9.59 44.32
CA ARG A 21 13.84 8.78 45.53
C ARG A 21 13.27 9.46 46.81
N ARG A 22 12.17 8.83 47.29
CA ARG A 22 11.68 8.53 48.69
C ARG A 22 10.44 9.34 49.24
N PRO A 23 9.68 8.88 50.28
CA PRO A 23 8.54 7.93 50.17
C PRO A 23 7.30 8.23 51.10
N PHE A 24 6.28 7.33 51.08
CA PHE A 24 5.13 7.14 52.04
C PHE A 24 4.11 8.28 52.24
N PHE A 25 2.78 8.04 52.25
CA PHE A 25 2.01 7.38 53.32
C PHE A 25 0.68 6.74 52.85
N LEU A 26 0.31 5.64 53.51
CA LEU A 26 -1.03 5.06 53.58
C LEU A 26 -1.95 5.92 54.47
N VAL A 27 -3.20 6.13 54.05
CA VAL A 27 -4.33 6.30 54.99
C VAL A 27 -5.56 5.59 54.41
N SER A 28 -6.12 4.69 55.21
CA SER A 28 -7.45 4.08 55.00
C SER A 28 -8.51 4.90 55.74
N SER A 29 -9.74 4.98 55.21
CA SER A 29 -10.95 4.60 55.96
C SER A 29 -12.24 4.80 55.14
N GLN A 30 -13.02 3.71 55.14
CA GLN A 30 -14.47 3.61 55.37
C GLN A 30 -15.49 4.43 54.56
N THR A 31 -16.15 3.70 53.65
CA THR A 31 -17.61 3.47 53.53
C THR A 31 -18.60 4.55 53.99
N ARG A 32 -19.48 4.96 53.05
CA ARG A 32 -20.92 5.10 53.32
C ARG A 32 -21.76 4.71 52.10
N ASN A 33 -22.74 3.84 52.35
CA ASN A 33 -23.81 3.40 51.47
C ASN A 33 -24.76 4.54 51.12
N SER A 34 -25.19 4.61 49.87
CA SER A 34 -26.55 5.08 49.55
C SER A 34 -27.11 4.29 48.36
N ILE A 35 -28.17 3.56 48.70
CA ILE A 35 -29.02 2.73 47.85
C ILE A 35 -29.82 3.64 46.90
N VAL A 36 -29.78 3.37 45.60
CA VAL A 36 -30.85 3.81 44.66
C VAL A 36 -31.22 2.64 43.74
N LYS A 37 -32.52 2.41 43.66
CA LYS A 37 -33.23 1.22 43.16
C LYS A 37 -33.03 0.96 41.65
N ARG A 38 -32.96 -0.32 41.29
CA ARG A 38 -33.14 -0.85 39.92
C ARG A 38 -34.59 -0.65 39.44
N PRO A 39 -34.78 -0.56 38.12
CA PRO A 39 -35.83 -1.33 37.45
C PRO A 39 -35.21 -2.38 36.52
N SER A 40 -35.64 -3.61 36.69
CA SER A 40 -35.48 -4.71 35.75
C SER A 40 -36.35 -4.48 34.51
N GLN A 41 -35.78 -4.61 33.30
CA GLN A 41 -36.51 -5.16 32.16
C GLN A 41 -35.56 -5.63 31.06
N THR A 42 -35.58 -6.95 30.87
CA THR A 42 -35.59 -7.71 29.61
C THR A 42 -34.56 -7.41 28.51
N SER A 43 -33.80 -8.46 28.23
CA SER A 43 -32.93 -8.67 27.08
C SER A 43 -33.60 -8.37 25.74
N LYS A 44 -32.95 -7.53 24.93
CA LYS A 44 -33.00 -7.62 23.47
C LYS A 44 -31.58 -7.55 22.93
N ALA A 45 -31.07 -8.72 22.55
CA ALA A 45 -29.93 -8.84 21.65
C ALA A 45 -30.32 -8.19 20.32
N SER A 46 -29.68 -7.07 19.98
CA SER A 46 -29.82 -6.43 18.67
C SER A 46 -29.02 -7.23 17.65
N ASN A 47 -29.74 -8.05 16.89
CA ASN A 47 -29.29 -8.73 15.68
C ASN A 47 -28.71 -7.72 14.66
N VAL A 48 -27.40 -7.73 14.47
CA VAL A 48 -26.70 -7.07 13.35
C VAL A 48 -26.53 -8.07 12.19
N SER A 49 -27.63 -8.71 11.77
CA SER A 49 -27.62 -9.78 10.76
C SER A 49 -28.47 -9.50 9.51
N ASN A 50 -28.87 -8.24 9.26
CA ASN A 50 -29.64 -7.88 8.08
C ASN A 50 -29.06 -6.67 7.33
N LEU A 51 -27.90 -6.85 6.69
CA LEU A 51 -27.59 -6.13 5.45
C LEU A 51 -28.14 -7.00 4.31
N ARG A 52 -29.44 -6.87 4.05
CA ARG A 52 -30.03 -7.40 2.81
C ARG A 52 -29.38 -6.66 1.66
N TYR A 53 -28.77 -7.42 0.74
CA TYR A 53 -28.32 -6.93 -0.54
C TYR A 53 -29.50 -6.22 -1.22
N PHE A 54 -29.41 -4.90 -1.38
CA PHE A 54 -30.35 -4.16 -2.19
C PHE A 54 -30.15 -4.59 -3.64
N SER A 55 -31.06 -5.42 -4.15
CA SER A 55 -31.27 -5.63 -5.58
C SER A 55 -31.85 -4.33 -6.17
N GLY A 56 -30.98 -3.33 -6.35
CA GLY A 56 -31.28 -2.15 -7.14
C GLY A 56 -31.28 -2.46 -8.64
N PRO A 57 -31.75 -1.54 -9.49
CA PRO A 57 -31.78 -1.73 -10.94
C PRO A 57 -30.38 -2.13 -11.46
N SER A 58 -30.35 -3.23 -12.19
CA SER A 58 -29.14 -3.78 -12.82
C SER A 58 -28.63 -2.80 -13.87
N VAL A 59 -27.63 -2.00 -13.51
CA VAL A 59 -26.71 -1.45 -14.50
C VAL A 59 -25.97 -2.67 -15.06
N LYS A 60 -26.00 -2.88 -16.39
CA LYS A 60 -25.19 -3.93 -17.04
C LYS A 60 -23.79 -3.88 -16.44
N PRO A 61 -23.19 -5.02 -16.00
CA PRO A 61 -21.86 -5.00 -15.42
C PRO A 61 -20.91 -4.32 -16.40
N LEU A 62 -20.46 -3.11 -16.05
CA LEU A 62 -19.58 -2.26 -16.86
C LEU A 62 -18.12 -2.77 -16.81
N PHE A 63 -17.94 -4.03 -16.46
CA PHE A 63 -16.65 -4.66 -16.30
C PHE A 63 -16.17 -5.16 -17.65
N ALA A 64 -15.73 -4.24 -18.51
CA ALA A 64 -14.86 -4.62 -19.61
C ALA A 64 -13.58 -5.18 -19.00
N LEU A 65 -13.28 -6.46 -19.26
CA LEU A 65 -11.95 -7.02 -18.98
C LEU A 65 -10.95 -6.23 -19.81
N ARG A 66 -10.21 -5.34 -19.16
CA ARG A 66 -9.22 -4.51 -19.82
C ARG A 66 -7.91 -5.29 -19.91
N LYS A 67 -7.38 -5.38 -21.13
CA LYS A 67 -6.00 -5.84 -21.35
C LYS A 67 -5.06 -4.81 -20.73
N GLY A 68 -4.20 -5.26 -19.80
CA GLY A 68 -3.27 -4.37 -19.10
C GLY A 68 -2.22 -3.78 -20.03
N ASN A 69 -2.14 -2.45 -20.09
CA ASN A 69 -0.94 -1.74 -20.53
C ASN A 69 0.06 -1.79 -19.38
N SER A 70 1.02 -2.72 -19.44
CA SER A 70 2.12 -2.84 -18.47
C SER A 70 3.26 -1.87 -18.79
N CYS A 71 4.19 -1.70 -17.83
CA CYS A 71 5.61 -1.40 -18.07
C CYS A 71 6.31 -2.42 -19.00
N ALA A 72 5.69 -2.79 -20.12
CA ALA A 72 6.23 -3.71 -21.11
C ALA A 72 7.45 -3.13 -21.86
N LYS A 73 7.81 -1.88 -21.59
CA LYS A 73 8.86 -1.15 -22.29
C LYS A 73 10.13 -1.10 -21.42
N SER A 74 11.27 -1.38 -22.03
CA SER A 74 12.59 -1.37 -21.38
C SER A 74 12.89 -0.06 -20.66
N GLU A 75 13.83 -0.09 -19.71
CA GLU A 75 14.43 1.13 -19.16
C GLU A 75 14.86 2.08 -20.29
N LEU A 76 14.60 3.38 -20.12
CA LEU A 76 15.01 4.42 -21.08
C LEU A 76 16.04 5.34 -20.43
N PRO A 77 17.00 5.87 -21.20
CA PRO A 77 17.83 6.97 -20.74
C PRO A 77 16.98 8.18 -20.34
N VAL A 78 17.39 8.90 -19.28
CA VAL A 78 16.68 10.08 -18.75
C VAL A 78 16.34 11.09 -19.86
N ALA A 79 17.29 11.41 -20.73
CA ALA A 79 17.09 12.35 -21.82
C ALA A 79 15.99 11.90 -22.80
N ALA A 80 15.93 10.61 -23.12
CA ALA A 80 14.93 10.06 -24.02
C ALA A 80 13.52 10.08 -23.40
N LEU A 81 13.42 9.85 -22.08
CA LEU A 81 12.14 9.94 -21.37
C LEU A 81 11.63 11.39 -21.32
N LEU A 82 12.51 12.34 -21.05
CA LEU A 82 12.17 13.77 -21.05
C LEU A 82 11.74 14.27 -22.44
N ASP A 83 12.37 13.78 -23.51
CA ASP A 83 11.98 14.10 -24.88
C ASP A 83 10.63 13.49 -25.26
N ALA A 84 10.39 12.22 -24.91
CA ALA A 84 9.10 11.56 -25.13
C ALA A 84 7.95 12.28 -24.40
N TRP A 85 8.22 12.81 -23.21
CA TRP A 85 7.26 13.62 -22.45
C TRP A 85 6.89 14.93 -23.16
N ARG A 86 7.86 15.61 -23.79
CA ARG A 86 7.59 16.82 -24.56
C ARG A 86 6.70 16.54 -25.78
N ARG A 87 6.92 15.40 -26.45
CA ARG A 87 6.19 15.06 -27.68
C ARG A 87 4.74 14.62 -27.45
N LYS A 88 4.40 14.14 -26.25
CA LYS A 88 3.07 13.56 -25.95
C LYS A 88 2.14 14.47 -25.16
N SER A 89 2.52 15.72 -24.90
CA SER A 89 1.67 16.65 -24.14
C SER A 89 0.32 16.91 -24.81
N ASP A 90 0.27 16.77 -26.14
CA ASP A 90 -0.85 17.21 -26.98
C ASP A 90 -1.75 16.05 -27.44
N GLU A 91 -1.53 14.83 -26.93
CA GLU A 91 -2.39 13.67 -27.21
C GLU A 91 -3.81 13.88 -26.61
N ALA A 92 -4.84 13.48 -27.37
CA ALA A 92 -6.22 13.56 -26.91
C ALA A 92 -6.46 12.66 -25.69
N ILE A 93 -7.17 13.18 -24.68
CA ILE A 93 -7.57 12.39 -23.51
C ILE A 93 -8.57 11.32 -23.96
N PRO A 94 -8.32 10.02 -23.67
CA PRO A 94 -9.29 8.97 -23.93
C PRO A 94 -10.62 9.27 -23.22
N LEU A 95 -11.74 9.02 -23.91
CA LEU A 95 -13.06 9.16 -23.31
C LEU A 95 -13.18 8.28 -22.07
N ASP A 96 -13.46 8.89 -20.92
CA ASP A 96 -13.80 8.16 -19.70
C ASP A 96 -15.16 7.48 -19.90
N PRO A 97 -15.28 6.14 -19.82
CA PRO A 97 -16.57 5.49 -19.96
C PRO A 97 -17.62 5.96 -18.95
N GLU A 98 -17.18 6.41 -17.76
CA GLU A 98 -18.09 6.96 -16.75
C GLU A 98 -18.64 8.35 -17.14
N SER A 99 -18.00 9.03 -18.11
CA SER A 99 -18.52 10.30 -18.66
C SER A 99 -19.84 10.10 -19.40
N GLN A 100 -20.05 8.91 -19.99
CA GLN A 100 -21.22 8.54 -20.78
C GLN A 100 -22.42 8.11 -19.92
N LEU A 101 -22.23 7.92 -18.62
CA LEU A 101 -23.30 7.52 -17.70
C LEU A 101 -24.27 8.67 -17.48
N SER A 102 -25.57 8.35 -17.46
CA SER A 102 -26.62 9.27 -17.03
C SER A 102 -26.45 9.65 -15.54
N PRO A 103 -27.05 10.75 -15.08
CA PRO A 103 -26.99 11.15 -13.67
C PRO A 103 -27.48 10.06 -12.70
N SER A 104 -28.50 9.30 -13.07
CA SER A 104 -29.04 8.19 -12.27
C SER A 104 -28.05 7.03 -12.19
N GLU A 105 -27.44 6.64 -13.31
CA GLU A 105 -26.41 5.59 -13.35
C GLU A 105 -25.18 5.98 -12.51
N ARG A 106 -24.74 7.25 -12.59
CA ARG A 106 -23.64 7.76 -11.75
C ARG A 106 -23.98 7.69 -10.26
N LYS A 107 -25.20 8.05 -9.86
CA LYS A 107 -25.64 7.97 -8.46
C LYS A 107 -25.64 6.53 -7.96
N VAL A 108 -26.10 5.58 -8.76
CA VAL A 108 -26.07 4.14 -8.42
C VAL A 108 -24.62 3.67 -8.27
N LEU A 109 -23.75 4.00 -9.22
CA LEU A 109 -22.33 3.63 -9.19
C LEU A 109 -21.61 4.21 -7.96
N GLN A 110 -21.87 5.48 -7.62
CA GLN A 110 -21.35 6.10 -6.39
C GLN A 110 -21.82 5.37 -5.13
N GLY A 111 -23.11 4.95 -5.09
CA GLY A 111 -23.63 4.14 -4.00
C GLY A 111 -22.88 2.81 -3.86
N LYS A 112 -22.54 2.16 -4.97
CA LYS A 112 -21.76 0.91 -4.98
C LYS A 112 -20.32 1.07 -4.50
N ARG A 113 -19.76 2.27 -4.57
CA ARG A 113 -18.40 2.61 -4.12
C ARG A 113 -18.31 2.96 -2.64
N PHE A 114 -19.45 3.04 -1.95
CA PHE A 114 -19.48 3.45 -0.55
C PHE A 114 -18.75 2.44 0.35
N TRP A 115 -17.88 2.96 1.22
CA TRP A 115 -17.09 2.22 2.19
C TRP A 115 -17.27 2.81 3.59
N ALA A 116 -18.11 2.17 4.41
CA ALA A 116 -18.47 2.70 5.74
C ALA A 116 -17.33 2.66 6.77
N LEU A 117 -16.38 1.73 6.64
CA LEU A 117 -15.30 1.53 7.61
C LEU A 117 -14.05 2.37 7.30
N TRP A 118 -14.18 3.40 6.47
CA TRP A 118 -13.08 4.34 6.20
C TRP A 118 -12.50 5.02 7.45
N PRO A 119 -13.23 5.24 8.57
CA PRO A 119 -12.62 5.81 9.78
C PRO A 119 -11.56 4.90 10.42
N ALA A 120 -11.56 3.59 10.14
CA ALA A 120 -10.57 2.66 10.69
C ALA A 120 -9.14 2.93 10.17
N LEU A 121 -9.03 3.46 8.95
CA LEU A 121 -7.80 4.01 8.39
C LEU A 121 -8.18 5.25 7.56
N PRO A 122 -8.18 6.44 8.18
CA PRO A 122 -8.79 7.65 7.62
C PRO A 122 -7.88 8.31 6.58
N ILE A 123 -7.65 7.59 5.49
CA ILE A 123 -6.89 8.02 4.32
C ILE A 123 -7.82 8.08 3.10
N ALA A 124 -7.48 8.94 2.14
CA ALA A 124 -8.20 9.05 0.88
C ALA A 124 -8.28 7.67 0.20
N PRO A 125 -9.36 7.39 -0.56
CA PRO A 125 -10.48 8.27 -0.88
C PRO A 125 -11.63 8.23 0.16
N TYR A 126 -11.32 7.88 1.41
CA TYR A 126 -12.28 7.85 2.52
C TYR A 126 -13.47 6.92 2.22
N SER A 127 -14.68 7.49 2.14
CA SER A 127 -15.95 6.78 2.03
C SER A 127 -16.28 6.31 0.62
N SER A 128 -15.58 6.75 -0.43
CA SER A 128 -15.90 6.37 -1.82
C SER A 128 -14.68 5.75 -2.50
N ARG A 129 -14.71 4.44 -2.73
CA ARG A 129 -13.59 3.67 -3.29
C ARG A 129 -13.98 3.08 -4.65
N LYS A 130 -13.55 3.75 -5.72
CA LYS A 130 -13.57 3.20 -7.08
C LYS A 130 -12.63 2.01 -7.16
N THR A 131 -13.11 0.94 -7.79
CA THR A 131 -12.35 -0.27 -8.08
C THR A 131 -12.15 -0.40 -9.59
N VAL A 132 -10.96 -0.78 -10.03
CA VAL A 132 -10.66 -1.12 -11.44
C VAL A 132 -10.20 -2.57 -11.49
N LEU A 133 -10.87 -3.39 -12.32
CA LEU A 133 -10.50 -4.78 -12.60
C LEU A 133 -9.72 -4.87 -13.92
N ARG A 134 -8.57 -5.52 -13.89
CA ARG A 134 -7.74 -5.82 -15.06
C ARG A 134 -7.45 -7.32 -15.14
N GLU A 135 -7.56 -7.88 -16.34
CA GLU A 135 -7.06 -9.23 -16.61
C GLU A 135 -5.59 -9.14 -17.00
N ILE A 136 -4.73 -9.67 -16.14
CA ILE A 136 -3.29 -9.58 -16.31
C ILE A 136 -2.78 -10.72 -17.20
N PHE A 137 -3.22 -11.94 -16.88
CA PHE A 137 -2.99 -13.12 -17.71
C PHE A 137 -4.34 -13.77 -18.01
N PRO A 138 -4.74 -13.89 -19.29
CA PRO A 138 -6.05 -14.40 -19.67
C PRO A 138 -6.42 -15.70 -18.96
N GLY A 139 -7.56 -15.69 -18.27
CA GLY A 139 -8.10 -16.84 -17.52
C GLY A 139 -7.26 -17.32 -16.35
N LYS A 140 -6.17 -16.63 -15.98
CA LYS A 140 -5.20 -17.09 -14.97
C LYS A 140 -4.99 -16.11 -13.83
N MET A 141 -4.96 -14.82 -14.11
CA MET A 141 -4.60 -13.81 -13.12
C MET A 141 -5.28 -12.48 -13.40
N TYR A 142 -5.86 -11.92 -12.35
CA TYR A 142 -6.55 -10.64 -12.36
C TYR A 142 -5.94 -9.72 -11.31
N ALA A 143 -5.97 -8.41 -11.57
CA ALA A 143 -5.63 -7.37 -10.63
C ALA A 143 -6.85 -6.49 -10.41
N LEU A 144 -7.24 -6.31 -9.15
CA LEU A 144 -8.21 -5.31 -8.75
C LEU A 144 -7.48 -4.21 -8.02
N GLU A 145 -7.82 -2.97 -8.32
CA GLU A 145 -7.15 -1.81 -7.75
C GLU A 145 -8.12 -0.82 -7.16
N GLN A 146 -7.73 -0.24 -6.03
CA GLN A 146 -8.36 0.92 -5.41
C GLN A 146 -7.28 1.95 -5.14
N THR A 147 -7.65 3.13 -4.63
CA THR A 147 -6.69 4.17 -4.27
C THR A 147 -6.50 4.29 -2.77
N GLN A 148 -5.32 4.79 -2.40
CA GLN A 148 -4.96 5.17 -1.04
C GLN A 148 -4.04 6.40 -1.05
N GLY A 149 -4.20 7.30 -0.08
CA GLY A 149 -3.31 8.44 0.02
C GLY A 149 -3.73 9.51 1.03
N LEU A 150 -2.89 10.54 1.15
CA LEU A 150 -3.15 11.70 1.99
C LEU A 150 -2.74 12.97 1.24
N LEU A 151 -3.38 14.10 1.56
CA LEU A 151 -3.06 15.40 0.96
C LEU A 151 -3.11 15.37 -0.58
N ASN A 152 -4.00 14.62 -1.23
CA ASN A 152 -4.00 14.44 -2.71
C ASN A 152 -2.70 13.81 -3.28
N VAL A 153 -1.85 13.23 -2.44
CA VAL A 153 -0.81 12.28 -2.84
C VAL A 153 -1.46 10.91 -2.80
N ILE A 154 -2.10 10.52 -3.91
CA ILE A 154 -2.93 9.32 -4.01
C ILE A 154 -2.35 8.37 -5.05
N VAL A 155 -2.04 7.15 -4.60
CA VAL A 155 -1.54 6.06 -5.44
C VAL A 155 -2.51 4.88 -5.43
N ASN A 156 -2.38 3.98 -6.40
CA ASN A 156 -3.16 2.74 -6.42
C ASN A 156 -2.62 1.74 -5.40
N VAL A 157 -3.51 0.91 -4.84
CA VAL A 157 -3.22 -0.31 -4.10
C VAL A 157 -3.89 -1.48 -4.82
N ARG A 158 -3.27 -2.65 -4.84
CA ARG A 158 -3.67 -3.77 -5.70
C ARG A 158 -3.89 -5.05 -4.89
N MET A 159 -5.06 -5.65 -5.12
CA MET A 159 -5.36 -7.04 -4.81
C MET A 159 -5.12 -7.88 -6.05
N VAL A 160 -4.43 -9.01 -5.90
CA VAL A 160 -4.20 -9.97 -7.00
C VAL A 160 -5.07 -11.18 -6.78
N VAL A 161 -5.74 -11.63 -7.84
CA VAL A 161 -6.56 -12.84 -7.85
C VAL A 161 -5.95 -13.82 -8.84
N VAL A 162 -5.59 -15.02 -8.38
CA VAL A 162 -5.08 -16.11 -9.21
C VAL A 162 -6.13 -17.21 -9.31
N VAL A 163 -6.36 -17.69 -10.52
CA VAL A 163 -7.21 -18.87 -10.78
C VAL A 163 -6.39 -20.11 -10.52
N LEU A 164 -6.83 -20.93 -9.57
CA LEU A 164 -6.11 -22.14 -9.17
C LEU A 164 -6.33 -23.27 -10.17
N ARG A 165 -5.32 -24.11 -10.39
CA ARG A 165 -5.43 -25.28 -11.29
C ARG A 165 -6.53 -26.25 -10.87
N GLY A 166 -6.77 -26.40 -9.57
CA GLY A 166 -7.84 -27.23 -9.01
C GLY A 166 -9.21 -26.54 -8.95
N GLY A 167 -9.37 -25.38 -9.60
CA GLY A 167 -10.57 -24.55 -9.52
C GLY A 167 -10.60 -23.66 -8.28
N GLY A 168 -11.34 -22.56 -8.40
CA GLY A 168 -11.47 -21.53 -7.39
C GLY A 168 -10.36 -20.48 -7.43
N LEU A 169 -10.46 -19.52 -6.52
CA LEU A 169 -9.63 -18.31 -6.53
C LEU A 169 -8.72 -18.24 -5.30
N TRP A 170 -7.50 -17.76 -5.53
CA TRP A 170 -6.54 -17.35 -4.50
C TRP A 170 -6.36 -15.84 -4.54
N VAL A 171 -6.49 -15.16 -3.40
CA VAL A 171 -6.54 -13.70 -3.28
C VAL A 171 -5.38 -13.20 -2.43
N HIS A 172 -4.55 -12.31 -2.96
CA HIS A 172 -3.45 -11.64 -2.27
C HIS A 172 -3.82 -10.21 -1.89
N ASN A 173 -3.55 -9.81 -0.65
CA ASN A 173 -3.74 -8.46 -0.10
C ASN A 173 -5.12 -7.87 -0.46
N PRO A 174 -6.20 -8.34 0.19
CA PRO A 174 -7.55 -7.94 -0.16
C PRO A 174 -7.76 -6.43 -0.03
N LEU A 175 -8.64 -5.89 -0.87
CA LEU A 175 -9.06 -4.48 -0.87
C LEU A 175 -10.38 -4.28 -0.12
N ALA A 176 -10.82 -3.02 0.02
CA ALA A 176 -12.10 -2.72 0.63
C ALA A 176 -13.24 -3.39 -0.16
N PRO A 177 -14.04 -4.27 0.47
CA PRO A 177 -15.13 -4.97 -0.21
C PRO A 177 -16.35 -4.06 -0.41
N THR A 178 -16.20 -3.03 -1.25
CA THR A 178 -17.33 -2.23 -1.73
C THR A 178 -18.26 -3.10 -2.57
N ALA A 179 -19.53 -2.69 -2.74
CA ALA A 179 -20.45 -3.45 -3.59
C ALA A 179 -19.92 -3.54 -5.04
N GLU A 180 -19.28 -2.48 -5.55
CA GLU A 180 -18.61 -2.48 -6.86
C GLU A 180 -17.54 -3.58 -6.94
N LEU A 181 -16.67 -3.70 -5.92
CA LEU A 181 -15.64 -4.75 -5.90
C LEU A 181 -16.25 -6.15 -5.77
N LEU A 182 -17.27 -6.31 -4.94
CA LEU A 182 -17.90 -7.61 -4.71
C LEU A 182 -18.65 -8.12 -5.95
N GLU A 183 -19.25 -7.24 -6.74
CA GLU A 183 -19.84 -7.61 -8.04
C GLU A 183 -18.77 -8.11 -9.03
N MET A 184 -17.59 -7.47 -9.07
CA MET A 184 -16.47 -7.96 -9.86
C MET A 184 -15.99 -9.34 -9.40
N MET A 185 -15.91 -9.56 -8.09
CA MET A 185 -15.53 -10.84 -7.51
C MET A 185 -16.57 -11.93 -7.79
N ALA A 186 -17.87 -11.62 -7.73
CA ALA A 186 -18.94 -12.54 -8.07
C ALA A 186 -18.81 -13.03 -9.52
N GLY A 187 -18.51 -12.13 -10.47
CA GLY A 187 -18.24 -12.51 -11.86
C GLY A 187 -16.97 -13.34 -12.05
N LEU A 188 -15.99 -13.25 -11.14
CA LEU A 188 -14.84 -14.15 -11.14
C LEU A 188 -15.19 -15.51 -10.53
N GLU A 189 -15.98 -15.57 -9.46
CA GLU A 189 -16.43 -16.83 -8.86
C GLU A 189 -17.34 -17.62 -9.81
N GLU A 190 -18.19 -16.95 -10.59
CA GLU A 190 -19.04 -17.57 -11.61
C GLU A 190 -18.20 -18.26 -12.70
N ARG A 191 -17.12 -17.63 -13.14
CA ARG A 191 -16.26 -18.16 -14.21
C ARG A 191 -15.29 -19.24 -13.75
N HIS A 192 -14.72 -19.08 -12.55
CA HIS A 192 -13.53 -19.81 -12.13
C HIS A 192 -13.73 -20.63 -10.85
N GLY A 193 -14.87 -20.49 -10.17
CA GLY A 193 -15.18 -21.13 -8.90
C GLY A 193 -14.91 -20.23 -7.69
N ALA A 194 -15.35 -20.69 -6.51
CA ALA A 194 -15.35 -19.89 -5.29
C ALA A 194 -13.95 -19.42 -4.84
N VAL A 195 -13.89 -18.33 -4.07
CA VAL A 195 -12.68 -17.91 -3.35
C VAL A 195 -12.30 -18.97 -2.32
N ARG A 196 -11.15 -19.63 -2.53
CA ARG A 196 -10.62 -20.69 -1.67
C ARG A 196 -9.67 -20.16 -0.63
N TYR A 197 -8.81 -19.21 -0.99
CA TYR A 197 -7.76 -18.69 -0.10
C TYR A 197 -7.69 -17.17 -0.16
N ILE A 198 -7.61 -16.55 1.01
CA ILE A 198 -7.33 -15.13 1.19
C ILE A 198 -6.02 -15.03 1.95
N VAL A 199 -5.03 -14.36 1.38
CA VAL A 199 -3.67 -14.28 1.91
C VAL A 199 -3.30 -12.82 2.15
N LEU A 200 -3.06 -12.49 3.42
CA LEU A 200 -2.41 -11.24 3.80
C LEU A 200 -0.89 -11.41 3.69
N GLY A 201 -0.31 -10.88 2.61
CA GLY A 201 1.11 -11.00 2.27
C GLY A 201 2.04 -10.05 3.02
N SER A 202 1.53 -9.26 3.97
CA SER A 202 2.29 -8.16 4.60
C SER A 202 1.80 -7.81 6.01
N THR A 203 2.67 -7.21 6.84
CA THR A 203 2.30 -6.61 8.14
C THR A 203 1.88 -5.15 8.07
N GLN A 204 2.00 -4.50 6.91
CA GLN A 204 1.68 -3.09 6.73
C GLN A 204 0.17 -2.83 6.81
N VAL A 205 -0.20 -1.72 7.44
CA VAL A 205 -1.58 -1.46 7.88
C VAL A 205 -2.54 -1.24 6.70
N GLU A 206 -2.04 -0.62 5.64
CA GLU A 206 -2.72 -0.31 4.38
C GLU A 206 -3.23 -1.55 3.62
N HIS A 207 -2.55 -2.68 3.77
CA HIS A 207 -2.95 -3.98 3.19
C HIS A 207 -3.70 -4.86 4.20
N LYS A 208 -3.50 -4.61 5.49
CA LYS A 208 -4.10 -5.39 6.59
C LYS A 208 -5.54 -4.99 6.92
N VAL A 209 -5.85 -3.69 6.86
CA VAL A 209 -7.12 -3.14 7.36
C VAL A 209 -8.36 -3.74 6.68
N PHE A 210 -8.25 -4.19 5.43
CA PHE A 210 -9.36 -4.78 4.68
C PHE A 210 -9.51 -6.29 4.85
N LEU A 211 -8.54 -6.97 5.47
CA LEU A 211 -8.54 -8.42 5.62
C LEU A 211 -9.83 -8.93 6.28
N GLY A 212 -10.17 -8.38 7.45
CA GLY A 212 -11.36 -8.77 8.21
C GLY A 212 -12.66 -8.58 7.42
N PRO A 213 -12.97 -7.35 6.96
CA PRO A 213 -14.15 -7.10 6.15
C PRO A 213 -14.25 -7.95 4.89
N PHE A 214 -13.16 -8.11 4.14
CA PHE A 214 -13.16 -8.91 2.93
C PHE A 214 -13.40 -10.39 3.24
N ALA A 215 -12.75 -10.92 4.28
CA ALA A 215 -12.96 -12.29 4.73
C ALA A 215 -14.42 -12.59 5.12
N ARG A 216 -15.16 -11.60 5.65
CA ARG A 216 -16.59 -11.77 5.95
C ARG A 216 -17.46 -11.91 4.71
N ALA A 217 -17.07 -11.29 3.59
CA ALA A 217 -17.77 -11.45 2.31
C ALA A 217 -17.57 -12.86 1.70
N PHE A 218 -16.47 -13.55 2.05
CA PHE A 218 -16.14 -14.90 1.59
C PHE A 218 -15.98 -15.88 2.78
N PRO A 219 -17.09 -16.29 3.42
CA PRO A 219 -17.07 -17.06 4.66
C PRO A 219 -16.46 -18.46 4.53
N LYS A 220 -16.51 -19.05 3.33
CA LYS A 220 -15.99 -20.41 3.04
C LYS A 220 -14.49 -20.46 2.71
N ALA A 221 -13.86 -19.32 2.43
CA ALA A 221 -12.43 -19.30 2.11
C ALA A 221 -11.59 -19.79 3.32
N GLN A 222 -10.29 -19.94 3.14
CA GLN A 222 -9.33 -20.03 4.23
C GLN A 222 -8.54 -18.72 4.29
N VAL A 223 -8.31 -18.18 5.49
CA VAL A 223 -7.51 -16.96 5.65
C VAL A 223 -6.12 -17.30 6.16
N HIS A 224 -5.11 -16.80 5.47
CA HIS A 224 -3.71 -16.94 5.83
C HIS A 224 -3.07 -15.56 5.93
N ALA A 225 -2.00 -15.46 6.72
CA ALA A 225 -1.22 -14.25 6.84
C ALA A 225 0.26 -14.60 6.98
N VAL A 226 1.13 -13.66 6.60
CA VAL A 226 2.54 -13.70 6.99
C VAL A 226 2.70 -13.71 8.52
N PRO A 227 3.82 -14.22 9.06
CA PRO A 227 4.04 -14.28 10.50
C PRO A 227 4.14 -12.88 11.11
N THR A 228 4.28 -12.85 12.43
CA THR A 228 4.64 -11.63 13.17
C THR A 228 3.69 -10.45 12.94
N GLN A 229 2.41 -10.74 12.72
CA GLN A 229 1.35 -9.73 12.71
C GLN A 229 1.26 -9.03 14.05
N TRP A 230 1.13 -7.71 13.99
CA TRP A 230 1.07 -6.86 15.16
C TRP A 230 0.14 -5.66 14.94
N SER A 231 -0.24 -5.01 16.04
CA SER A 231 -0.92 -3.71 16.04
C SER A 231 -0.37 -2.79 17.12
N TRP A 232 -0.70 -1.51 17.00
CA TRP A 232 -0.31 -0.45 17.91
C TRP A 232 -1.52 0.44 18.22
N PRO A 233 -1.65 1.00 19.43
CA PRO A 233 -0.71 0.95 20.57
C PRO A 233 -0.71 -0.37 21.34
N VAL A 234 -1.76 -1.18 21.17
CA VAL A 234 -1.89 -2.49 21.81
C VAL A 234 -1.70 -3.57 20.75
N ASN A 235 -0.89 -4.59 21.06
CA ASN A 235 -0.63 -5.70 20.16
C ASN A 235 -1.76 -6.73 20.23
N LEU A 236 -2.80 -6.53 19.42
CA LEU A 236 -3.98 -7.39 19.35
C LEU A 236 -3.81 -8.43 18.25
N PRO A 237 -4.26 -9.68 18.46
CA PRO A 237 -4.25 -10.70 17.42
C PRO A 237 -5.24 -10.33 16.31
N LEU A 238 -5.00 -10.84 15.09
CA LEU A 238 -5.88 -10.58 13.93
C LEU A 238 -7.35 -10.99 14.17
N THR A 239 -7.60 -11.97 15.04
CA THR A 239 -8.95 -12.34 15.50
C THR A 239 -9.71 -11.11 16.03
N LEU A 240 -9.07 -10.27 16.84
CA LEU A 240 -9.69 -9.05 17.38
C LEU A 240 -9.63 -7.86 16.40
N LEU A 241 -8.83 -7.96 15.33
CA LEU A 241 -8.71 -6.95 14.28
C LEU A 241 -9.61 -7.28 13.06
N GLY A 242 -10.82 -7.76 13.35
CA GLY A 242 -11.87 -7.94 12.34
C GLY A 242 -12.02 -9.36 11.78
N LEU A 243 -11.23 -10.34 12.22
CA LEU A 243 -11.45 -11.74 11.84
C LEU A 243 -12.43 -12.50 12.74
N PHE A 244 -12.71 -12.08 13.97
CA PHE A 244 -13.61 -12.79 14.89
C PHE A 244 -14.98 -13.10 14.24
N PRO A 245 -15.53 -14.33 14.41
CA PRO A 245 -15.01 -15.45 15.22
C PRO A 245 -14.00 -16.35 14.49
N ARG A 246 -13.60 -15.99 13.27
CA ARG A 246 -12.67 -16.77 12.44
C ARG A 246 -11.26 -16.71 12.98
N ARG A 247 -10.54 -17.82 12.79
CA ARG A 247 -9.09 -17.91 13.02
C ARG A 247 -8.37 -18.03 11.67
N LEU A 248 -7.08 -17.74 11.67
CA LEU A 248 -6.23 -18.06 10.53
C LEU A 248 -6.18 -19.58 10.34
N ALA A 249 -6.24 -20.00 9.08
CA ALA A 249 -6.10 -21.41 8.69
C ALA A 249 -4.62 -21.83 8.62
N GLY A 250 -3.69 -20.88 8.52
CA GLY A 250 -2.26 -21.14 8.57
C GLY A 250 -1.43 -19.86 8.45
N ILE A 251 -0.15 -19.97 8.79
CA ILE A 251 0.84 -18.89 8.67
C ILE A 251 1.71 -19.15 7.44
N VAL A 252 1.87 -18.14 6.59
CA VAL A 252 2.75 -18.21 5.42
C VAL A 252 4.20 -18.34 5.89
N SER A 253 4.97 -19.23 5.27
CA SER A 253 6.39 -19.46 5.55
C SER A 253 7.18 -19.54 4.25
N ASP A 254 8.48 -19.78 4.34
CA ASP A 254 9.25 -20.19 3.16
C ASP A 254 8.79 -21.55 2.62
N SER A 255 8.87 -21.72 1.29
CA SER A 255 8.59 -23.00 0.61
C SER A 255 9.42 -24.16 1.17
N PHE A 256 10.66 -23.88 1.57
CA PHE A 256 11.64 -24.89 2.00
C PHE A 256 11.49 -25.27 3.47
N GLU A 257 10.90 -24.41 4.30
CA GLU A 257 10.80 -24.62 5.74
C GLU A 257 9.53 -25.39 6.16
N GLY A 258 8.63 -25.69 5.22
CA GLY A 258 7.39 -26.43 5.51
C GLY A 258 6.55 -25.72 6.58
N GLY A 259 5.82 -24.68 6.19
CA GLY A 259 5.17 -23.76 7.13
C GLY A 259 4.21 -24.36 8.15
N GLN A 260 3.71 -23.50 9.03
CA GLN A 260 2.63 -23.84 9.97
C GLN A 260 1.28 -23.92 9.23
N PHE A 261 1.17 -24.92 8.36
CA PHE A 261 -0.05 -25.34 7.69
C PHE A 261 -0.48 -26.70 8.25
N PRO A 262 -1.77 -26.97 8.40
CA PRO A 262 -2.25 -28.34 8.62
C PRO A 262 -1.73 -29.25 7.49
N GLY A 263 -0.82 -30.17 7.81
CA GLY A 263 -0.16 -31.05 6.83
C GLY A 263 1.26 -30.63 6.36
N GLY A 264 1.83 -29.55 6.91
CA GLY A 264 3.26 -29.20 6.75
C GLY A 264 3.65 -28.50 5.43
N LYS A 265 2.70 -28.24 4.53
CA LYS A 265 2.92 -27.47 3.28
C LYS A 265 1.74 -26.53 3.02
N SER A 266 1.98 -25.44 2.28
CA SER A 266 0.90 -24.53 1.90
C SER A 266 -0.13 -25.25 0.99
N PRO A 267 -1.43 -24.96 1.13
CA PRO A 267 -2.46 -25.59 0.29
C PRO A 267 -2.28 -25.39 -1.22
N TRP A 268 -1.48 -24.41 -1.61
CA TRP A 268 -1.17 -24.01 -2.98
C TRP A 268 0.30 -24.26 -3.37
N ALA A 269 1.03 -25.09 -2.63
CA ALA A 269 2.47 -25.37 -2.87
C ALA A 269 2.77 -25.91 -4.29
N ASN A 270 1.80 -26.55 -4.94
CA ASN A 270 1.94 -27.04 -6.31
C ASN A 270 1.94 -25.92 -7.36
N GLU A 271 1.45 -24.73 -7.00
CA GLU A 271 1.21 -23.60 -7.92
C GLU A 271 2.14 -22.42 -7.63
N PHE A 272 2.61 -22.29 -6.38
CA PHE A 272 3.51 -21.22 -5.97
C PHE A 272 4.79 -21.74 -5.34
N GLU A 273 5.88 -21.00 -5.57
CA GLU A 273 6.94 -20.90 -4.57
C GLU A 273 6.68 -19.67 -3.69
N GLN A 274 7.15 -19.70 -2.44
CA GLN A 274 6.99 -18.59 -1.51
C GLN A 274 8.25 -18.37 -0.66
N ALA A 275 8.53 -17.11 -0.35
CA ALA A 275 9.60 -16.70 0.55
C ALA A 275 9.15 -15.50 1.39
N VAL A 276 9.52 -15.48 2.67
CA VAL A 276 9.11 -14.49 3.66
C VAL A 276 10.33 -13.69 4.10
N LEU A 277 10.24 -12.37 3.97
CA LEU A 277 11.17 -11.43 4.55
C LEU A 277 10.61 -10.94 5.88
N SER A 278 11.42 -11.01 6.94
CA SER A 278 11.14 -10.33 8.21
C SER A 278 12.29 -9.42 8.58
N VAL A 279 11.97 -8.16 8.86
CA VAL A 279 12.90 -7.13 9.32
C VAL A 279 12.41 -6.62 10.68
N PRO A 280 13.22 -6.78 11.75
CA PRO A 280 12.83 -6.35 13.07
C PRO A 280 12.76 -4.82 13.14
N LEU A 281 11.73 -4.31 13.81
CA LEU A 281 11.56 -2.90 14.14
C LEU A 281 11.51 -2.75 15.66
N ARG A 282 11.62 -1.52 16.19
CA ARG A 282 11.43 -1.30 17.63
C ARG A 282 10.00 -1.62 18.06
N VAL A 283 9.03 -1.29 17.20
CA VAL A 283 7.62 -1.59 17.41
C VAL A 283 7.20 -2.58 16.33
N GLY A 284 7.11 -3.87 16.70
CA GLY A 284 6.71 -4.95 15.80
C GLY A 284 7.76 -5.32 14.76
N GLN A 285 7.30 -5.78 13.59
CA GLN A 285 8.16 -6.18 12.48
C GLN A 285 7.58 -5.72 11.13
N PHE A 286 8.47 -5.39 10.20
CA PHE A 286 8.11 -5.42 8.79
C PHE A 286 8.22 -6.87 8.33
N THR A 287 7.12 -7.43 7.84
CA THR A 287 7.12 -8.76 7.23
C THR A 287 6.39 -8.69 5.91
N GLU A 288 6.96 -9.31 4.88
CA GLU A 288 6.38 -9.42 3.54
C GLU A 288 6.67 -10.80 2.95
N ALA A 289 5.70 -11.38 2.25
CA ALA A 289 5.90 -12.59 1.46
C ALA A 289 5.91 -12.29 -0.03
N ALA A 290 6.81 -12.94 -0.74
CA ALA A 290 6.80 -13.04 -2.19
C ALA A 290 6.24 -14.40 -2.59
N PHE A 291 5.31 -14.42 -3.56
CA PHE A 291 4.72 -15.61 -4.13
C PHE A 291 5.05 -15.70 -5.61
N PHE A 292 5.78 -16.73 -6.02
CA PHE A 292 6.08 -16.99 -7.43
C PHE A 292 5.07 -17.94 -8.04
N HIS A 293 4.16 -17.40 -8.84
CA HIS A 293 3.20 -18.18 -9.59
C HIS A 293 3.88 -18.89 -10.76
N LYS A 294 3.93 -20.23 -10.71
CA LYS A 294 4.73 -21.08 -11.61
C LYS A 294 4.29 -20.94 -13.07
N ASP A 295 2.97 -20.90 -13.33
CA ASP A 295 2.43 -20.92 -14.70
C ASP A 295 2.65 -19.62 -15.47
N THR A 296 2.60 -18.48 -14.79
CA THR A 296 2.84 -17.17 -15.42
C THR A 296 4.26 -16.66 -15.19
N ARG A 297 5.07 -17.40 -14.41
CA ARG A 297 6.41 -17.02 -13.96
C ARG A 297 6.46 -15.60 -13.39
N THR A 298 5.45 -15.27 -12.59
CA THR A 298 5.26 -13.93 -12.02
C THR A 298 5.50 -13.97 -10.53
N VAL A 299 6.34 -13.08 -10.02
CA VAL A 299 6.47 -12.84 -8.58
C VAL A 299 5.40 -11.83 -8.17
N ILE A 300 4.50 -12.23 -7.31
CA ILE A 300 3.52 -11.38 -6.64
C ILE A 300 4.10 -11.01 -5.28
N LEU A 301 4.16 -9.72 -4.97
CA LEU A 301 4.68 -9.22 -3.70
C LEU A 301 3.90 -7.97 -3.29
N THR A 302 4.23 -7.42 -2.12
CA THR A 302 3.56 -6.23 -1.60
C THR A 302 4.34 -4.99 -2.02
N ASP A 303 5.26 -4.50 -1.19
CA ASP A 303 5.89 -3.19 -1.39
C ASP A 303 7.42 -3.24 -1.49
N ALA A 304 8.03 -4.40 -1.25
CA ALA A 304 9.49 -4.54 -1.26
C ALA A 304 10.14 -4.24 -2.62
N LEU A 305 9.40 -4.36 -3.73
CA LEU A 305 9.81 -3.88 -5.05
C LEU A 305 8.70 -3.07 -5.68
N GLN A 306 9.06 -2.01 -6.38
CA GLN A 306 8.12 -1.21 -7.15
C GLN A 306 8.72 -0.81 -8.50
N CYS A 307 7.82 -0.41 -9.40
CA CYS A 307 8.18 0.22 -10.66
C CYS A 307 7.23 1.39 -10.88
N VAL A 308 7.78 2.54 -11.25
CA VAL A 308 7.00 3.75 -11.48
C VAL A 308 6.55 3.79 -12.95
N PRO A 309 5.23 3.76 -13.23
CA PRO A 309 4.73 3.94 -14.59
C PRO A 309 4.91 5.40 -15.02
N GLU A 310 5.11 5.62 -16.33
CA GLU A 310 5.10 6.99 -16.91
C GLU A 310 3.72 7.63 -16.80
N GLU A 311 2.66 6.82 -16.97
CA GLU A 311 1.28 7.24 -16.89
C GLU A 311 0.70 6.96 -15.50
N PRO A 312 -0.20 7.80 -14.98
CA PRO A 312 -0.93 7.46 -13.77
C PRO A 312 -1.74 6.17 -13.97
N PRO A 313 -1.76 5.27 -12.97
CA PRO A 313 -2.71 4.16 -12.94
C PRO A 313 -4.14 4.64 -13.16
N GLU A 314 -4.94 3.87 -13.91
CA GLU A 314 -6.31 4.26 -14.28
C GLU A 314 -7.20 4.61 -13.08
N VAL A 315 -6.99 3.93 -11.95
CA VAL A 315 -7.78 4.15 -10.73
C VAL A 315 -7.45 5.47 -10.03
N CYS A 316 -6.32 6.11 -10.36
CA CYS A 316 -5.91 7.37 -9.72
C CYS A 316 -6.91 8.49 -10.01
N PRO A 317 -7.32 9.28 -8.99
CA PRO A 317 -8.39 10.25 -9.16
C PRO A 317 -7.90 11.44 -9.98
N ARG A 318 -8.70 11.83 -10.99
CA ARG A 318 -8.40 12.94 -11.89
C ARG A 318 -8.10 14.22 -11.13
N GLU A 319 -8.93 14.55 -10.14
CA GLU A 319 -8.80 15.76 -9.33
C GLU A 319 -7.46 15.82 -8.60
N SER A 320 -6.98 14.71 -8.06
CA SER A 320 -5.69 14.67 -7.37
C SER A 320 -4.53 14.89 -8.34
N LEU A 321 -4.61 14.34 -9.55
CA LEU A 321 -3.61 14.58 -10.60
C LEU A 321 -3.56 16.08 -10.96
N LEU A 322 -4.71 16.72 -11.17
CA LEU A 322 -4.76 18.14 -11.55
C LEU A 322 -4.29 19.05 -10.42
N ILE A 323 -4.70 18.79 -9.17
CA ILE A 323 -4.25 19.56 -8.00
C ILE A 323 -2.72 19.44 -7.85
N ARG A 324 -2.17 18.23 -7.99
CA ARG A 324 -0.74 18.01 -7.83
C ARG A 324 0.10 18.43 -9.02
N ALA A 325 -0.52 18.68 -10.18
CA ALA A 325 0.18 19.23 -11.33
C ALA A 325 0.60 20.69 -11.12
N ARG A 326 -0.10 21.44 -10.26
CA ARG A 326 0.15 22.87 -10.01
C ARG A 326 1.58 23.15 -9.56
N ASP A 327 2.13 24.29 -9.99
CA ASP A 327 3.44 24.81 -9.58
C ASP A 327 3.33 25.94 -8.52
N GLY A 328 2.10 26.23 -8.07
CA GLY A 328 1.78 27.21 -7.04
C GLY A 328 0.29 27.22 -6.68
N PRO A 329 -0.10 27.94 -5.63
CA PRO A 329 -1.49 27.99 -5.18
C PRO A 329 -2.39 28.70 -6.19
N GLY A 330 -3.66 28.31 -6.25
CA GLY A 330 -4.67 28.97 -7.08
C GLY A 330 -4.52 28.77 -8.60
N LEU A 331 -3.45 28.13 -9.06
CA LEU A 331 -3.26 27.85 -10.49
C LEU A 331 -4.21 26.74 -10.96
N GLU A 332 -5.20 27.09 -11.78
CA GLU A 332 -5.99 26.08 -12.49
C GLU A 332 -5.30 25.70 -13.79
N LEU A 333 -5.09 24.39 -13.98
CA LEU A 333 -4.48 23.84 -15.18
C LEU A 333 -5.55 23.17 -16.03
N ALA A 334 -5.49 23.40 -17.34
CA ALA A 334 -6.31 22.68 -18.29
C ALA A 334 -6.06 21.18 -18.15
N ASP A 335 -7.13 20.41 -18.20
CA ASP A 335 -7.05 18.96 -18.17
C ASP A 335 -6.50 18.45 -19.50
N SER A 336 -5.25 17.98 -19.47
CA SER A 336 -4.54 17.38 -20.60
C SER A 336 -3.79 16.14 -20.10
N LEU A 337 -3.40 15.24 -21.02
CA LEU A 337 -2.52 14.11 -20.66
C LEU A 337 -1.18 14.61 -20.09
N GLY A 338 -0.64 15.70 -20.64
CA GLY A 338 0.56 16.36 -20.12
C GLY A 338 0.39 16.82 -18.67
N THR A 339 -0.72 17.52 -18.36
CA THR A 339 -1.05 17.99 -17.01
C THR A 339 -1.20 16.80 -16.04
N ARG A 340 -1.92 15.75 -16.45
CA ARG A 340 -2.11 14.56 -15.61
C ARG A 340 -0.79 13.84 -15.32
N ARG A 341 0.11 13.70 -16.31
CA ARG A 341 1.47 13.14 -16.13
C ARG A 341 2.33 13.98 -15.20
N GLN A 342 2.26 15.31 -15.32
CA GLN A 342 2.95 16.22 -14.41
C GLN A 342 2.48 16.03 -12.96
N GLY A 343 1.17 15.98 -12.74
CA GLY A 343 0.59 15.68 -11.43
C GLY A 343 0.99 14.32 -10.91
N TRP A 344 0.96 13.29 -11.75
CA TRP A 344 1.39 11.94 -11.42
C TRP A 344 2.83 11.88 -10.95
N ALA A 345 3.77 12.48 -11.69
CA ALA A 345 5.17 12.48 -11.30
C ALA A 345 5.38 13.14 -9.94
N LYS A 346 4.75 14.29 -9.72
CA LYS A 346 4.81 14.99 -8.43
C LYS A 346 4.20 14.16 -7.29
N ILE A 347 3.10 13.45 -7.53
CA ILE A 347 2.52 12.49 -6.57
C ILE A 347 3.52 11.38 -6.24
N VAL A 348 4.12 10.75 -7.24
CA VAL A 348 5.07 9.64 -7.03
C VAL A 348 6.29 10.09 -6.23
N LEU A 349 6.86 11.25 -6.56
CA LEU A 349 8.00 11.80 -5.82
C LEU A 349 7.61 12.05 -4.35
N PHE A 350 6.43 12.62 -4.08
CA PHE A 350 5.95 12.77 -2.71
C PHE A 350 5.73 11.43 -1.99
N ALA A 351 5.11 10.46 -2.67
CA ALA A 351 4.80 9.15 -2.10
C ALA A 351 6.07 8.38 -1.73
N LEU A 352 7.12 8.47 -2.53
CA LEU A 352 8.37 7.73 -2.31
C LEU A 352 9.34 8.43 -1.34
N TYR A 353 9.37 9.76 -1.31
CA TYR A 353 10.36 10.52 -0.55
C TYR A 353 9.81 11.27 0.68
N PHE A 354 8.50 11.25 0.92
CA PHE A 354 7.74 12.11 1.86
C PHE A 354 7.83 13.63 1.60
N LYS A 355 8.98 14.11 1.15
CA LYS A 355 9.25 15.47 0.66
C LYS A 355 10.58 15.43 -0.11
N PRO A 356 10.57 15.31 -1.45
CA PRO A 356 11.82 15.41 -2.20
C PRO A 356 12.41 16.82 -2.08
N LYS A 357 13.74 16.98 -2.23
CA LYS A 357 14.41 18.30 -2.15
C LYS A 357 13.88 19.33 -3.14
N VAL A 358 13.34 18.84 -4.26
CA VAL A 358 12.73 19.65 -5.32
C VAL A 358 11.36 20.24 -4.97
N VAL A 359 10.86 20.07 -3.74
CA VAL A 359 9.60 20.69 -3.29
C VAL A 359 9.77 21.50 -2.01
N LYS A 360 9.26 22.74 -2.04
CA LYS A 360 9.17 23.61 -0.87
C LYS A 360 7.69 23.78 -0.49
N PRO A 361 7.28 23.38 0.73
CA PRO A 361 5.95 23.70 1.21
C PRO A 361 5.88 25.21 1.41
N ALA A 362 5.03 25.88 0.66
CA ALA A 362 4.65 27.25 0.87
C ALA A 362 3.35 27.24 1.69
N ILE A 363 3.45 27.45 3.01
CA ILE A 363 2.26 27.56 3.85
C ILE A 363 1.62 28.92 3.56
N TYR A 364 0.64 28.95 2.66
CA TYR A 364 -0.19 30.13 2.46
C TYR A 364 -1.24 30.20 3.56
N ARG A 365 -1.19 31.27 4.36
CA ARG A 365 -2.18 31.60 5.38
C ARG A 365 -3.22 32.57 4.81
N ASP A 366 -3.92 32.14 3.76
CA ASP A 366 -5.08 32.86 3.27
C ASP A 366 -6.33 32.29 3.94
N GLY A 367 -6.56 32.68 5.21
CA GLY A 367 -7.72 32.29 6.02
C GLY A 367 -7.40 31.52 7.32
N PRO A 368 -8.44 31.18 8.12
CA PRO A 368 -8.27 30.59 9.46
C PRO A 368 -7.74 29.14 9.44
N ILE A 369 -7.74 28.48 8.29
CA ILE A 369 -7.21 27.13 8.09
C ILE A 369 -6.07 27.21 7.05
N PRO A 370 -4.82 26.87 7.40
CA PRO A 370 -3.71 26.88 6.46
C PRO A 370 -3.98 25.97 5.27
N ASN A 371 -3.82 26.48 4.04
CA ASN A 371 -3.91 25.64 2.85
C ASN A 371 -2.64 24.80 2.70
N VAL A 372 -2.68 23.57 3.20
CA VAL A 372 -1.58 22.60 3.14
C VAL A 372 -1.60 21.72 1.87
N VAL A 373 -2.59 21.92 1.00
CA VAL A 373 -2.82 21.10 -0.20
C VAL A 373 -2.27 21.78 -1.45
N ASP A 374 -2.45 23.10 -1.57
CA ASP A 374 -2.03 23.88 -2.75
C ASP A 374 -0.70 24.61 -2.58
N GLY A 375 -0.09 24.50 -1.40
CA GLY A 375 1.12 25.22 -1.02
C GLY A 375 2.42 24.50 -1.36
N PHE A 376 2.70 24.19 -2.63
CA PHE A 376 3.96 23.55 -3.03
C PHE A 376 4.61 24.26 -4.22
N GLU A 377 5.78 24.84 -3.97
CA GLU A 377 6.65 25.35 -5.01
C GLU A 377 7.60 24.23 -5.45
N TRP A 378 7.65 23.98 -6.77
CA TRP A 378 8.47 22.91 -7.35
C TRP A 378 9.66 23.47 -8.12
N ASP A 379 10.87 23.01 -7.78
CA ASP A 379 12.05 23.25 -8.60
C ASP A 379 11.93 22.44 -9.90
N PRO A 380 12.12 23.03 -11.09
CA PRO A 380 12.05 22.35 -12.39
C PRO A 380 12.86 21.03 -12.49
N LYS A 381 13.87 20.85 -11.63
CA LYS A 381 14.64 19.59 -11.49
C LYS A 381 13.79 18.39 -11.09
N TRP A 382 12.55 18.56 -10.62
CA TRP A 382 11.62 17.45 -10.35
C TRP A 382 11.46 16.51 -11.55
N LYS A 383 11.58 17.03 -12.79
CA LYS A 383 11.53 16.21 -14.01
C LYS A 383 12.68 15.21 -14.06
N SER A 384 13.88 15.64 -13.68
CA SER A 384 15.07 14.77 -13.59
C SER A 384 14.93 13.74 -12.46
N SER A 385 14.42 14.15 -11.30
CA SER A 385 14.11 13.25 -10.18
C SER A 385 13.12 12.16 -10.60
N PHE A 386 12.02 12.53 -11.26
CA PHE A 386 11.04 11.54 -11.74
C PHE A 386 11.64 10.62 -12.81
N ALA A 387 12.34 11.19 -13.79
CA ALA A 387 12.99 10.41 -14.85
C ALA A 387 14.07 9.45 -14.32
N SER A 388 14.67 9.74 -13.16
CA SER A 388 15.66 8.86 -12.57
C SER A 388 15.04 7.55 -12.07
N ILE A 389 13.76 7.55 -11.64
CA ILE A 389 13.07 6.38 -11.08
C ILE A 389 12.02 5.75 -12.02
N ALA A 390 11.51 6.50 -12.99
CA ALA A 390 10.50 6.02 -13.93
C ALA A 390 10.99 4.76 -14.67
N ARG A 391 10.11 3.75 -14.76
CA ARG A 391 10.30 2.48 -15.51
C ARG A 391 11.48 1.62 -15.07
N LYS A 392 11.97 1.85 -13.86
CA LYS A 392 12.99 1.01 -13.23
C LYS A 392 12.35 0.19 -12.14
N LEU A 393 12.81 -1.05 -12.01
CA LEU A 393 12.47 -1.90 -10.87
C LEU A 393 13.44 -1.59 -9.74
N PHE A 394 12.94 -1.17 -8.59
CA PHE A 394 13.78 -0.82 -7.44
C PHE A 394 13.08 -1.11 -6.11
N VAL A 395 13.88 -1.20 -5.05
CA VAL A 395 13.38 -1.14 -3.67
C VAL A 395 13.02 0.30 -3.35
N PRO A 396 11.76 0.61 -2.97
CA PRO A 396 11.34 1.97 -2.66
C PRO A 396 12.25 2.64 -1.61
N PRO A 397 12.65 3.90 -1.81
CA PRO A 397 13.59 4.59 -0.91
C PRO A 397 13.06 4.70 0.51
N ILE A 398 11.75 4.86 0.72
CA ILE A 398 11.12 4.82 2.04
C ILE A 398 11.41 3.50 2.79
N LEU A 399 11.34 2.36 2.11
CA LEU A 399 11.66 1.06 2.71
C LEU A 399 13.16 0.90 2.86
N HIS A 400 13.94 1.26 1.83
CA HIS A 400 15.40 1.16 1.88
C HIS A 400 15.96 1.93 3.09
N VAL A 401 15.62 3.21 3.22
CA VAL A 401 16.21 4.13 4.19
C VAL A 401 15.64 3.94 5.60
N LEU A 402 14.35 3.61 5.75
CA LEU A 402 13.73 3.58 7.09
C LEU A 402 13.58 2.17 7.68
N ILE A 403 13.58 1.13 6.84
CA ILE A 403 13.22 -0.24 7.23
C ILE A 403 14.35 -1.23 6.91
N PHE A 404 14.72 -1.38 5.65
CA PHE A 404 15.63 -2.44 5.18
C PHE A 404 17.08 -2.21 5.62
N ASN A 405 17.44 -0.96 5.95
CA ASN A 405 18.71 -0.62 6.58
C ASN A 405 18.93 -1.27 7.97
N ARG A 406 17.90 -1.89 8.57
CA ARG A 406 18.00 -2.67 9.81
C ARG A 406 18.48 -4.11 9.58
N SER A 407 18.34 -4.65 8.36
CA SER A 407 18.74 -6.02 8.02
C SER A 407 19.09 -6.16 6.52
N PRO A 408 20.04 -5.36 6.01
CA PRO A 408 20.27 -5.27 4.57
C PRO A 408 20.77 -6.58 3.95
N GLU A 409 21.51 -7.41 4.68
CA GLU A 409 21.97 -8.72 4.22
C GLU A 409 20.81 -9.71 4.06
N ALA A 410 19.87 -9.71 5.02
CA ALA A 410 18.69 -10.56 4.95
C ALA A 410 17.78 -10.15 3.78
N VAL A 411 17.63 -8.84 3.55
CA VAL A 411 16.89 -8.28 2.41
C VAL A 411 17.54 -8.69 1.09
N ALA A 412 18.87 -8.55 0.97
CA ALA A 412 19.60 -8.95 -0.23
C ALA A 412 19.51 -10.47 -0.47
N ALA A 413 19.64 -11.29 0.57
CA ALA A 413 19.50 -12.75 0.50
C ALA A 413 18.09 -13.17 0.07
N TRP A 414 17.05 -12.54 0.61
CA TRP A 414 15.66 -12.77 0.17
C TRP A 414 15.48 -12.41 -1.32
N GLY A 415 16.09 -11.32 -1.77
CA GLY A 415 16.15 -10.96 -3.19
C GLY A 415 16.82 -12.02 -4.07
N GLU A 416 17.88 -12.69 -3.57
CA GLU A 416 18.52 -13.81 -4.27
C GLU A 416 17.60 -15.02 -4.42
N VAL A 417 16.86 -15.36 -3.36
CA VAL A 417 15.86 -16.44 -3.39
C VAL A 417 14.81 -16.14 -4.46
N ILE A 418 14.22 -14.96 -4.45
CA ILE A 418 13.19 -14.56 -5.44
C ILE A 418 13.76 -14.60 -6.86
N ALA A 419 14.99 -14.08 -7.04
CA ALA A 419 15.65 -14.06 -8.34
C ALA A 419 15.93 -15.48 -8.88
N SER A 420 16.20 -16.45 -8.00
CA SER A 420 16.51 -17.84 -8.35
C SER A 420 15.35 -18.57 -9.03
N TRP A 421 14.10 -18.16 -8.78
CA TRP A 421 12.91 -18.69 -9.44
C TRP A 421 12.82 -18.34 -10.93
N ARG A 422 13.75 -17.51 -11.44
CA ARG A 422 13.84 -17.06 -12.83
C ARG A 422 12.51 -16.44 -13.30
N PRO A 423 12.02 -15.38 -12.64
CA PRO A 423 10.77 -14.74 -13.02
C PRO A 423 10.88 -14.04 -14.37
N ARG A 424 9.70 -13.84 -14.98
CA ARG A 424 9.50 -13.03 -16.19
C ARG A 424 8.74 -11.74 -15.89
N ALA A 425 8.03 -11.70 -14.77
CA ALA A 425 7.31 -10.53 -14.32
C ALA A 425 7.31 -10.39 -12.80
N VAL A 426 7.13 -9.16 -12.32
CA VAL A 426 6.87 -8.81 -10.92
C VAL A 426 5.55 -8.05 -10.85
N LEU A 427 4.73 -8.32 -9.85
CA LEU A 427 3.44 -7.68 -9.64
C LEU A 427 3.37 -7.18 -8.19
N PRO A 428 3.76 -5.92 -7.94
CA PRO A 428 3.69 -5.31 -6.62
C PRO A 428 2.27 -4.83 -6.29
N ALA A 429 2.04 -4.43 -5.03
CA ALA A 429 0.75 -3.91 -4.58
C ALA A 429 0.55 -2.43 -4.98
N HIS A 430 1.62 -1.64 -5.06
CA HIS A 430 1.58 -0.24 -5.46
C HIS A 430 2.22 0.02 -6.84
N LEU A 431 1.79 1.11 -7.49
CA LEU A 431 2.32 1.60 -8.76
C LEU A 431 2.09 0.63 -9.94
N ASP A 432 3.09 0.39 -10.79
CA ASP A 432 2.93 -0.41 -12.00
C ASP A 432 2.79 -1.91 -11.71
N GLY A 433 2.30 -2.68 -12.68
CA GLY A 433 2.09 -4.11 -12.56
C GLY A 433 1.19 -4.69 -13.64
N PRO A 434 1.57 -5.81 -14.29
CA PRO A 434 2.82 -6.56 -14.12
C PRO A 434 4.00 -5.82 -14.77
N VAL A 435 5.17 -5.88 -14.13
CA VAL A 435 6.43 -5.31 -14.63
C VAL A 435 7.25 -6.43 -15.23
N LYS A 436 7.71 -6.30 -16.48
CA LYS A 436 8.64 -7.28 -17.07
C LYS A 436 9.97 -7.21 -16.32
N ALA A 437 10.36 -8.30 -15.68
CA ALA A 437 11.56 -8.33 -14.85
C ALA A 437 12.17 -9.73 -14.84
N SER A 438 13.49 -9.78 -14.94
CA SER A 438 14.28 -11.00 -14.84
C SER A 438 14.89 -11.15 -13.45
N GLY A 439 15.33 -12.36 -13.11
CA GLY A 439 16.09 -12.62 -11.87
C GLY A 439 17.27 -11.65 -11.66
N PRO A 440 18.12 -11.39 -12.67
CA PRO A 440 19.18 -10.38 -12.56
C PRO A 440 18.68 -8.97 -12.23
N ALA A 441 17.54 -8.53 -12.75
CA ALA A 441 16.99 -7.20 -12.42
C ALA A 441 16.53 -7.13 -10.96
N ILE A 442 15.83 -8.17 -10.47
CA ILE A 442 15.41 -8.30 -9.07
C ILE A 442 16.63 -8.32 -8.14
N ARG A 443 17.64 -9.12 -8.47
CA ARG A 443 18.90 -9.18 -7.72
C ARG A 443 19.55 -7.81 -7.61
N ARG A 444 19.67 -7.07 -8.72
CA ARG A 444 20.25 -5.73 -8.71
C ARG A 444 19.47 -4.78 -7.79
N ALA A 445 18.14 -4.80 -7.87
CA ALA A 445 17.28 -3.97 -7.04
C ALA A 445 17.48 -4.22 -5.53
N PHE A 446 17.52 -5.49 -5.11
CA PHE A 446 17.72 -5.82 -3.69
C PHE A 446 19.17 -5.67 -3.23
N ARG A 447 20.18 -6.01 -4.04
CA ARG A 447 21.59 -5.80 -3.65
C ARG A 447 21.92 -4.32 -3.44
N ALA A 448 21.18 -3.42 -4.09
CA ALA A 448 21.31 -1.99 -3.84
C ALA A 448 21.05 -1.63 -2.36
N THR A 449 20.28 -2.43 -1.60
CA THR A 449 20.03 -2.15 -0.18
C THR A 449 21.23 -2.40 0.73
N LEU A 450 22.30 -3.02 0.21
CA LEU A 450 23.56 -3.20 0.94
C LEU A 450 24.37 -1.90 1.05
N SER A 451 23.95 -0.83 0.37
CA SER A 451 24.66 0.45 0.38
C SER A 451 23.66 1.59 0.63
N PRO A 452 23.89 2.48 1.62
CA PRO A 452 22.91 3.48 2.10
C PRO A 452 22.31 4.42 1.04
N ARG A 453 22.92 4.53 -0.14
CA ARG A 453 22.51 5.41 -1.24
C ARG A 453 22.45 4.72 -2.60
N ALA A 454 22.55 3.40 -2.64
CA ALA A 454 22.44 2.69 -3.90
C ALA A 454 20.96 2.52 -4.28
N GLY A 455 20.62 3.09 -5.43
CA GLY A 455 19.28 3.07 -5.98
C GLY A 455 19.22 3.99 -7.20
N PRO A 456 18.11 3.96 -7.97
CA PRO A 456 17.98 4.79 -9.17
C PRO A 456 17.62 6.27 -8.86
N TYR A 457 17.61 6.66 -7.59
CA TYR A 457 17.21 8.00 -7.14
C TYR A 457 18.41 8.93 -6.99
N LEU A 458 18.16 10.24 -7.12
CA LEU A 458 19.21 11.24 -6.93
C LEU A 458 19.53 11.39 -5.42
N PRO A 459 20.80 11.58 -5.03
CA PRO A 459 21.17 11.69 -3.61
C PRO A 459 20.37 12.74 -2.83
N GLY A 460 20.07 13.88 -3.47
CA GLY A 460 19.28 14.94 -2.83
C GLY A 460 17.82 14.57 -2.53
N ASP A 461 17.24 13.60 -3.24
CA ASP A 461 15.83 13.25 -3.07
C ASP A 461 15.55 12.43 -1.81
N ILE A 462 16.58 11.76 -1.27
CA ILE A 462 16.46 10.94 -0.05
C ILE A 462 16.88 11.66 1.24
N GLU A 463 17.43 12.88 1.16
CA GLU A 463 17.89 13.65 2.34
C GLU A 463 16.80 13.79 3.42
N ALA A 464 15.53 13.95 3.01
CA ALA A 464 14.41 14.03 3.93
C ALA A 464 14.17 12.70 4.69
N LEU A 465 14.33 11.56 4.02
CA LEU A 465 14.22 10.24 4.64
C LEU A 465 15.40 9.98 5.58
N GLU A 466 16.62 10.34 5.16
CA GLU A 466 17.83 10.22 6.00
C GLU A 466 17.66 11.03 7.30
N SER A 467 17.18 12.27 7.20
CA SER A 467 16.91 13.12 8.37
C SER A 467 15.83 12.55 9.30
N VAL A 468 14.78 11.94 8.74
CA VAL A 468 13.77 11.23 9.53
C VAL A 468 14.38 10.03 10.25
N ASP A 469 15.21 9.25 9.57
CA ASP A 469 15.87 8.08 10.16
C ASP A 469 16.79 8.46 11.33
N GLU A 470 17.65 9.45 11.14
CA GLU A 470 18.52 10.02 12.18
C GLU A 470 17.71 10.53 13.37
N GLY A 471 16.60 11.22 13.12
CA GLY A 471 15.71 11.71 14.15
C GLY A 471 15.02 10.60 14.95
N LEU A 472 14.67 9.48 14.30
CA LEU A 472 14.12 8.30 14.97
C LEU A 472 15.19 7.60 15.80
N LEU A 473 16.41 7.46 15.27
CA LEU A 473 17.56 6.88 15.95
C LEU A 473 17.96 7.65 17.20
N ALA A 474 18.07 8.98 17.11
CA ALA A 474 18.44 9.84 18.23
C ALA A 474 17.44 9.77 19.40
N ARG A 475 16.17 9.48 19.11
CA ARG A 475 15.10 9.26 20.12
C ARG A 475 14.96 7.81 20.54
N GLY A 476 15.82 6.94 20.00
CA GLY A 476 15.78 5.50 20.14
C GLY A 476 14.55 4.85 19.52
N LEU A 477 13.66 5.56 18.81
CA LEU A 477 12.36 5.07 18.32
C LEU A 477 12.46 3.99 17.23
N THR A 478 13.65 3.76 16.70
CA THR A 478 13.98 2.68 15.76
C THR A 478 15.24 1.94 16.22
N LEU A 479 15.46 0.73 15.69
CA LEU A 479 16.67 -0.06 16.01
C LEU A 479 17.90 0.56 15.34
N GLN A 480 19.11 0.22 15.77
CA GLN A 480 20.33 0.72 15.11
C GLN A 480 20.46 0.25 13.66
N THR A 481 21.07 1.07 12.81
CA THR A 481 21.32 0.72 11.41
C THR A 481 22.42 -0.31 11.36
N ARG A 482 22.22 -1.41 10.61
CA ARG A 482 23.29 -2.36 10.32
C ARG A 482 23.99 -1.90 9.05
N VAL A 483 24.81 -0.87 9.16
CA VAL A 483 25.79 -0.57 8.10
C VAL A 483 27.06 -1.32 8.48
N ASP A 484 27.53 -2.18 7.59
CA ASP A 484 28.74 -2.94 7.83
C ASP A 484 29.93 -1.96 7.94
N ASN A 485 30.49 -1.81 9.14
CA ASN A 485 31.73 -1.04 9.37
C ASN A 485 32.98 -1.74 8.78
N ARG A 486 32.81 -2.68 7.85
CA ARG A 486 33.88 -3.50 7.25
C ARG A 486 34.35 -3.02 5.87
N VAL A 487 34.26 -1.72 5.59
CA VAL A 487 34.85 -1.14 4.36
C VAL A 487 36.03 -0.19 4.66
N ASN A 488 36.40 0.05 5.93
CA ASN A 488 37.60 0.83 6.29
C ASN A 488 38.61 0.03 7.13
N ARG A 489 39.01 -1.15 6.65
CA ARG A 489 40.28 -1.79 7.06
C ARG A 489 40.87 -2.54 5.86
N PHE A 490 41.61 -1.82 5.04
CA PHE A 490 42.86 -2.28 4.42
C PHE A 490 43.81 -1.11 4.35
#